data_AF-A0A318D9M7-F1
#
_entry.id   AF-A0A318D9M7-F1
#
_cell.length_a   1.000
_cell.length_b   1.000
_cell.length_c   1.000
_cell.angle_alpha   90.00
_cell.angle_beta   90.00
_cell.angle_gamma   90.00
#
_symmetry.space_group_name_H-M   'P 1'
#
loop_
_entity.id
_entity.type
_entity.pdbx_description
1 polymer ?
#
loop_
_entity_poly.entity_id
_entity_poly.type
_entity_poly.pdbx_seq_one_letter_code
_entity_poly.pdbx_strand_id
1 'polypeptide(L)'
;MNRRNTHSIKKKVKGFTLTEILIALAIVAIMGTFVTLSLIGNVDKANIQKLKGDIGTLKTALQTYKIDNGYYPTTEQGLQALVQRPTSEPIPQNYPSSGYLGSTSVPKDPWKRDYIYIYPGRHGDFDLYTLGGDGREGGEGENKDIGTWNLHEANFNSDNQ
;
A
#
# COMPACT_ATOMS: atom_id res chain seq x y z
N MET A 1 -69.78 5.18 -48.41
CA MET A 1 -68.94 4.82 -47.25
C MET A 1 -67.59 5.53 -47.39
N ASN A 2 -67.34 6.60 -46.62
CA ASN A 2 -66.16 7.47 -46.73
C ASN A 2 -64.92 6.85 -46.04
N ARG A 3 -63.78 6.75 -46.74
CA ARG A 3 -62.49 6.42 -46.12
C ARG A 3 -61.64 7.68 -45.97
N ARG A 4 -61.36 8.08 -44.72
CA ARG A 4 -60.44 9.17 -44.36
C ARG A 4 -59.01 8.62 -44.33
N ASN A 5 -58.12 9.17 -45.15
CA ASN A 5 -56.70 8.84 -45.13
C ASN A 5 -55.95 9.77 -44.16
N THR A 6 -55.46 9.22 -43.05
CA THR A 6 -54.59 9.91 -42.08
C THR A 6 -53.13 9.85 -42.54
N HIS A 7 -52.53 11.00 -42.84
CA HIS A 7 -51.11 11.08 -43.19
C HIS A 7 -50.24 11.07 -41.92
N SER A 8 -49.54 9.97 -41.67
CA SER A 8 -48.51 9.84 -40.62
C SER A 8 -47.20 10.49 -41.09
N ILE A 9 -46.77 11.56 -40.42
CA ILE A 9 -45.50 12.22 -40.70
C ILE A 9 -44.36 11.37 -40.09
N LYS A 10 -43.63 10.64 -40.94
CA LYS A 10 -42.40 9.95 -40.53
C LYS A 10 -41.30 10.98 -40.25
N LYS A 11 -40.84 11.09 -39.00
CA LYS A 11 -39.61 11.81 -38.65
C LYS A 11 -38.42 11.14 -39.36
N LYS A 12 -37.68 11.90 -40.17
CA LYS A 12 -36.42 11.41 -40.75
C LYS A 12 -35.38 11.29 -39.64
N VAL A 13 -34.99 10.06 -39.33
CA VAL A 13 -33.80 9.78 -38.52
C VAL A 13 -32.59 10.10 -39.39
N LYS A 14 -31.78 11.08 -39.00
CA LYS A 14 -30.49 11.35 -39.65
C LYS A 14 -29.49 10.32 -39.15
N GLY A 15 -28.88 9.57 -40.07
CA GLY A 15 -27.76 8.69 -39.79
C GLY A 15 -26.43 9.46 -39.83
N PHE A 16 -25.40 8.87 -39.24
CA PHE A 16 -24.04 9.43 -39.24
C PHE A 16 -23.46 9.48 -40.65
N THR A 17 -22.70 10.54 -40.94
CA THR A 17 -21.96 10.66 -42.20
C THR A 17 -20.58 9.98 -42.09
N LEU A 18 -20.04 9.50 -43.22
CA LEU A 18 -18.66 8.98 -43.27
C LEU A 18 -17.65 10.04 -42.81
N THR A 19 -17.89 11.30 -43.16
CA THR A 19 -17.05 12.44 -42.78
C THR A 19 -16.99 12.66 -41.27
N GLU A 20 -18.10 12.47 -40.54
CA GLU A 20 -18.11 12.58 -39.07
C GLU A 20 -17.23 11.53 -38.39
N ILE A 21 -17.28 10.28 -38.88
CA ILE A 21 -16.44 9.22 -38.33
C ILE A 21 -14.96 9.49 -38.63
N LEU A 22 -14.64 9.98 -39.83
CA LEU A 22 -13.26 10.36 -40.18
C LEU A 22 -12.72 11.47 -39.29
N ILE A 23 -13.52 12.52 -39.04
CA ILE A 23 -13.12 13.63 -38.15
C ILE A 23 -12.93 13.13 -36.72
N ALA A 24 -13.84 12.28 -36.20
CA ALA A 24 -13.73 11.73 -34.86
C ALA A 24 -12.46 10.89 -34.67
N LEU A 25 -12.12 10.04 -35.65
CA LEU A 25 -10.90 9.23 -35.63
C LEU A 25 -9.64 10.09 -35.70
N ALA A 26 -9.65 11.17 -36.49
CA ALA A 26 -8.54 12.11 -36.57
C ALA A 26 -8.27 12.79 -35.21
N ILE A 27 -9.32 13.21 -34.50
CA ILE A 27 -9.19 13.80 -33.16
C ILE A 27 -8.63 12.77 -32.18
N VAL A 28 -9.12 11.53 -32.19
CA VAL A 28 -8.60 10.45 -31.32
C VAL A 28 -7.12 10.15 -31.61
N ALA A 29 -6.71 10.15 -32.88
CA ALA A 29 -5.32 9.95 -33.27
C ALA A 29 -4.39 11.06 -32.75
N ILE A 30 -4.84 12.32 -32.80
CA ILE A 30 -4.10 13.47 -32.27
C ILE A 30 -4.11 13.49 -30.74
N MET A 31 -5.23 13.14 -30.10
CA MET A 31 -5.30 13.08 -28.64
C MET A 31 -4.46 11.92 -28.06
N GLY A 32 -4.37 10.81 -28.80
CA GLY A 32 -3.60 9.64 -28.40
C GLY A 32 -2.11 9.91 -28.21
N THR A 33 -1.54 10.93 -28.88
CA THR A 33 -0.11 11.25 -28.76
C THR A 33 0.27 11.95 -27.45
N PHE A 34 -0.69 12.57 -26.75
CA PHE A 34 -0.43 13.32 -25.51
C PHE A 34 -0.83 12.57 -24.23
N VAL A 35 -1.27 11.32 -24.34
CA VAL A 35 -1.59 10.51 -23.16
C VAL A 35 -0.30 10.03 -22.51
N THR A 36 0.09 10.67 -21.42
CA THR A 36 1.12 10.15 -20.51
C THR A 36 0.41 9.65 -19.24
N LEU A 37 0.60 8.36 -18.92
CA LEU A 37 0.12 7.77 -17.67
C LEU A 37 1.09 8.16 -16.54
N SER A 38 0.91 9.34 -15.94
CA SER A 38 1.75 9.80 -14.82
C SER A 38 1.25 9.26 -13.47
N LEU A 39 1.39 7.94 -13.26
CA LEU A 39 1.04 7.29 -11.99
C LEU A 39 2.27 6.84 -11.18
N ILE A 40 3.46 6.82 -11.77
CA ILE A 40 4.61 6.09 -11.23
C ILE A 40 5.20 6.80 -9.99
N GLY A 41 5.46 8.11 -10.02
CA GLY A 41 6.15 8.78 -8.90
C GLY A 41 5.31 9.09 -7.64
N ASN A 42 3.97 9.10 -7.75
CA ASN A 42 3.10 9.40 -6.60
C ASN A 42 2.86 8.17 -5.72
N VAL A 43 2.93 6.98 -6.31
CA VAL A 43 2.75 5.71 -5.60
C VAL A 43 3.94 5.47 -4.66
N ASP A 44 5.16 5.76 -5.10
CA ASP A 44 6.37 5.60 -4.28
C ASP A 44 6.34 6.45 -3.01
N LYS A 45 5.99 7.74 -3.12
CA LYS A 45 5.90 8.64 -1.95
C LYS A 45 4.81 8.19 -0.97
N ALA A 46 3.66 7.75 -1.49
CA ALA A 46 2.58 7.22 -0.66
C ALA A 46 3.01 5.93 0.06
N ASN A 47 3.73 5.05 -0.64
CA ASN A 47 4.26 3.80 -0.07
C ASN A 47 5.24 4.09 1.07
N ILE A 48 6.21 4.99 0.86
CA ILE A 48 7.17 5.38 1.91
C ILE A 48 6.48 6.04 3.11
N GLN A 49 5.48 6.89 2.87
CA GLN A 49 4.73 7.51 3.97
C GLN A 49 3.95 6.48 4.79
N LYS A 50 3.28 5.53 4.12
CA LYS A 50 2.59 4.42 4.79
C LYS A 50 3.57 3.58 5.60
N LEU A 51 4.69 3.20 5.00
CA LEU A 51 5.75 2.42 5.62
C LEU A 51 6.25 3.07 6.92
N LYS A 52 6.49 4.39 6.90
CA LYS A 52 6.90 5.16 8.08
C LYS A 52 5.86 5.13 9.18
N GLY A 53 4.60 5.31 8.82
CA GLY A 53 3.48 5.22 9.76
C GLY A 53 3.43 3.84 10.42
N ASP A 54 3.43 2.78 9.61
CA ASP A 54 3.36 1.40 10.10
C ASP A 54 4.54 1.05 11.01
N ILE A 55 5.79 1.29 10.58
CA ILE A 55 6.98 1.01 11.39
C ILE A 55 6.95 1.81 12.69
N GLY A 56 6.50 3.07 12.66
CA GLY A 56 6.33 3.90 13.86
C GLY A 56 5.31 3.33 14.85
N THR A 57 4.16 2.88 14.35
CA THR A 57 3.12 2.24 15.17
C THR A 57 3.59 0.92 15.75
N LEU A 58 4.18 0.05 14.92
CA LEU A 58 4.70 -1.25 15.35
C LEU A 58 5.84 -1.12 16.37
N LYS A 59 6.77 -0.18 16.14
CA LYS A 59 7.85 0.12 17.09
C LYS A 59 7.30 0.55 18.44
N THR A 60 6.34 1.47 18.46
CA THR A 60 5.70 1.92 19.70
C THR A 60 5.03 0.75 20.42
N ALA A 61 4.27 -0.09 19.71
CA ALA A 61 3.61 -1.26 20.27
C ALA A 61 4.61 -2.27 20.87
N LEU A 62 5.73 -2.55 20.18
CA LEU A 62 6.81 -3.39 20.70
C LEU A 62 7.45 -2.82 21.97
N GLN A 63 7.67 -1.50 22.01
CA GLN A 63 8.21 -0.83 23.20
C GLN A 63 7.24 -0.92 24.38
N THR A 64 5.94 -0.71 24.16
CA THR A 64 4.92 -0.89 25.21
C THR A 64 4.86 -2.33 25.68
N TYR A 65 4.92 -3.32 24.76
CA TYR A 65 5.00 -4.74 25.13
C TYR A 65 6.17 -5.02 26.08
N LYS A 66 7.35 -4.47 25.78
CA LYS A 66 8.54 -4.60 26.64
C LYS A 66 8.37 -3.89 27.99
N ILE A 67 7.71 -2.74 28.04
CA ILE A 67 7.46 -2.02 29.30
C ILE A 67 6.59 -2.88 30.23
N ASP A 68 5.55 -3.51 29.70
CA ASP A 68 4.60 -4.29 30.50
C ASP A 68 5.14 -5.65 30.94
N ASN A 69 5.89 -6.32 30.05
CA ASN A 69 6.33 -7.71 30.24
C ASN A 69 7.82 -7.85 30.57
N GLY A 70 8.62 -6.79 30.40
CA GLY A 70 10.06 -6.76 30.65
C GLY A 70 10.94 -7.23 29.48
N TYR A 71 10.36 -7.82 28.44
CA TYR A 71 11.06 -8.35 27.26
C TYR A 71 10.26 -8.08 25.98
N TYR A 72 10.93 -8.06 24.83
CA TYR A 72 10.23 -8.04 23.54
C TYR A 72 9.73 -9.44 23.16
N PRO A 73 8.72 -9.55 22.28
CA PRO A 73 8.33 -10.84 21.71
C PRO A 73 9.51 -11.54 21.03
N THR A 74 9.52 -12.86 21.03
CA THR A 74 10.53 -13.62 20.27
C THR A 74 10.27 -13.54 18.78
N THR A 75 11.28 -13.87 17.96
CA THR A 75 11.12 -13.97 16.50
C THR A 75 10.02 -14.98 16.12
N GLU A 76 9.88 -16.08 16.89
CA GLU A 76 8.85 -17.10 16.66
C GLU A 76 7.44 -16.61 17.04
N GLN A 77 7.32 -15.83 18.12
CA GLN A 77 6.08 -15.17 18.49
C GLN A 77 5.69 -14.08 17.48
N GLY A 78 6.69 -13.40 16.93
CA GLY A 78 6.55 -12.42 15.85
C GLY A 78 5.73 -11.19 16.24
N LEU A 79 5.28 -10.46 15.21
CA LEU A 79 4.41 -9.29 15.37
C LEU A 79 2.98 -9.67 15.77
N GLN A 80 2.61 -10.94 15.60
CA GLN A 80 1.32 -11.49 16.03
C GLN A 80 1.14 -11.35 17.54
N ALA A 81 2.23 -11.37 18.32
CA ALA A 81 2.22 -11.10 19.75
C ALA A 81 1.75 -9.70 20.12
N LEU A 82 1.66 -8.76 19.17
CA LEU A 82 1.11 -7.43 19.41
C LEU A 82 -0.42 -7.38 19.27
N VAL A 83 -1.01 -8.38 18.61
CA VAL A 83 -2.45 -8.46 18.38
C VAL A 83 -3.06 -9.45 19.36
N GLN A 84 -2.49 -10.64 19.45
CA GLN A 84 -2.99 -11.73 20.28
C GLN A 84 -1.93 -12.12 21.31
N ARG A 85 -2.40 -12.45 22.52
CA ARG A 85 -1.54 -12.95 23.58
C ARG A 85 -0.84 -14.24 23.11
N PRO A 86 0.51 -14.26 23.05
CA PRO A 86 1.23 -15.47 22.67
C PRO A 86 1.06 -16.56 23.75
N THR A 87 0.99 -17.81 23.29
CA THR A 87 0.90 -19.00 24.14
C THR A 87 2.22 -19.76 24.26
N SER A 88 3.19 -19.45 23.40
CA SER A 88 4.56 -19.96 23.46
C SER A 88 5.38 -19.21 24.51
N GLU A 89 6.37 -19.89 25.09
CA GLU A 89 7.28 -19.25 26.03
C GLU A 89 8.19 -18.22 25.35
N PRO A 90 8.51 -17.10 26.02
CA PRO A 90 8.00 -16.66 27.32
C PRO A 90 6.55 -16.14 27.23
N ILE A 91 5.69 -16.61 28.14
CA ILE A 91 4.27 -16.19 28.18
C ILE A 91 4.16 -14.85 28.93
N PRO A 92 3.63 -13.78 28.30
CA PRO A 92 3.49 -12.48 28.94
C PRO A 92 2.50 -12.56 30.10
N GLN A 93 2.87 -11.98 31.24
CA GLN A 93 2.03 -11.94 32.43
C GLN A 93 1.07 -10.75 32.41
N ASN A 94 1.54 -9.59 31.92
CA ASN A 94 0.79 -8.33 31.91
C ASN A 94 0.33 -7.99 30.49
N TYR A 95 -0.44 -8.90 29.87
CA TYR A 95 -0.94 -8.69 28.51
C TYR A 95 -2.32 -8.02 28.52
N PRO A 96 -2.51 -6.85 27.87
CA PRO A 96 -3.81 -6.19 27.80
C PRO A 96 -4.79 -6.99 26.96
N SER A 97 -6.06 -7.08 27.39
CA SER A 97 -7.10 -7.83 26.66
C SER A 97 -7.36 -7.31 25.24
N SER A 98 -7.09 -6.02 24.99
CA SER A 98 -7.18 -5.38 23.68
C SER A 98 -5.98 -5.63 22.77
N GLY A 99 -4.88 -6.21 23.28
CA GLY A 99 -3.59 -6.22 22.59
C GLY A 99 -2.90 -4.85 22.57
N TYR A 100 -1.79 -4.77 21.84
CA TYR A 100 -0.92 -3.60 21.72
C TYR A 100 -1.15 -2.80 20.43
N LEU A 101 -1.88 -3.35 19.47
CA LEU A 101 -2.31 -2.64 18.27
C LEU A 101 -3.78 -2.25 18.37
N GLY A 102 -4.12 -1.05 17.89
CA GLY A 102 -5.51 -0.62 17.76
C GLY A 102 -6.29 -1.36 16.66
N SER A 103 -5.65 -2.28 15.94
CA SER A 103 -6.20 -3.09 14.86
C SER A 103 -6.21 -4.58 15.23
N THR A 104 -7.19 -5.32 14.72
CA THR A 104 -7.32 -6.78 14.92
C THR A 104 -6.30 -7.61 14.13
N SER A 105 -5.41 -6.96 13.38
CA SER A 105 -4.37 -7.63 12.60
C SER A 105 -3.13 -6.76 12.50
N VAL A 106 -1.98 -7.40 12.28
CA VAL A 106 -0.73 -6.71 11.95
C VAL A 106 -0.88 -6.06 10.56
N PRO A 107 -0.55 -4.77 10.40
CA PRO A 107 -0.57 -4.14 9.08
C PRO A 107 0.40 -4.82 8.13
N LYS A 108 0.01 -4.93 6.86
CA LYS A 108 0.92 -5.32 5.79
C LYS A 108 1.70 -4.09 5.30
N ASP A 109 2.88 -4.32 4.76
CA ASP A 109 3.67 -3.30 4.12
C ASP A 109 2.96 -2.72 2.86
N PRO A 110 3.49 -1.65 2.24
CA PRO A 110 2.88 -1.04 1.06
C PRO A 110 2.71 -2.00 -0.14
N TRP A 111 3.57 -3.01 -0.22
CA TRP A 111 3.54 -4.04 -1.27
C TRP A 111 2.77 -5.29 -0.84
N LYS A 112 1.96 -5.19 0.23
CA LYS A 112 1.06 -6.22 0.76
C LYS A 112 1.79 -7.45 1.33
N ARG A 113 3.05 -7.32 1.70
CA ARG A 113 3.84 -8.34 2.38
C ARG A 113 3.82 -8.15 3.90
N ASP A 114 4.21 -9.18 4.61
CA ASP A 114 4.41 -9.11 6.06
C ASP A 114 5.70 -8.35 6.38
N TYR A 115 5.65 -7.54 7.43
CA TYR A 115 6.86 -6.98 8.01
C TYR A 115 7.69 -8.09 8.64
N ILE A 116 9.00 -8.00 8.45
CA ILE A 116 9.96 -8.91 9.05
C ILE A 116 10.36 -8.33 10.39
N TYR A 117 10.23 -9.14 11.43
CA TYR A 117 10.62 -8.83 12.79
C TYR A 117 11.62 -9.84 13.29
N ILE A 118 12.75 -9.37 13.83
CA ILE A 118 13.81 -10.22 14.37
C ILE A 118 14.24 -9.69 15.74
N TYR A 119 14.24 -10.60 16.71
CA TYR A 119 14.75 -10.36 18.06
C TYR A 119 15.62 -11.54 18.53
N PRO A 120 16.84 -11.30 19.06
CA PRO A 120 17.52 -10.00 19.13
C PRO A 120 17.90 -9.44 17.75
N GLY A 121 17.82 -8.11 17.60
CA GLY A 121 18.15 -7.43 16.34
C GLY A 121 19.65 -7.36 16.07
N ARG A 122 20.02 -7.17 14.80
CA ARG A 122 21.40 -6.92 14.37
C ARG A 122 21.76 -5.43 14.44
N HIS A 123 20.78 -4.54 14.26
CA HIS A 123 20.99 -3.09 14.18
C HIS A 123 20.50 -2.34 15.43
N GLY A 124 20.07 -3.06 16.46
CA GLY A 124 19.57 -2.51 17.71
C GLY A 124 18.91 -3.58 18.58
N ASP A 125 18.02 -3.13 19.49
CA ASP A 125 17.21 -4.01 20.34
C ASP A 125 16.48 -5.10 19.52
N PHE A 126 15.87 -4.68 18.42
CA PHE A 126 15.17 -5.53 17.46
C PHE A 126 15.28 -4.93 16.06
N ASP A 127 15.16 -5.78 15.05
CA ASP A 127 15.07 -5.37 13.66
C ASP A 127 13.62 -5.49 13.21
N LEU A 128 13.09 -4.43 12.60
CA LEU A 128 11.76 -4.40 12.00
C LEU A 128 11.86 -3.73 10.63
N TYR A 129 11.55 -4.46 9.57
CA TYR A 129 11.81 -4.01 8.19
C TYR A 129 10.90 -4.67 7.14
N THR A 130 10.93 -4.11 5.93
CA THR A 130 10.34 -4.67 4.70
C THR A 130 11.46 -4.90 3.67
N LEU A 131 11.23 -5.85 2.77
CA LEU A 131 12.08 -6.17 1.62
C LEU A 131 11.75 -5.33 0.36
N GLY A 132 11.02 -4.23 0.53
CA GLY A 132 10.67 -3.35 -0.59
C GLY A 132 9.72 -3.96 -1.63
N GLY A 133 9.72 -3.36 -2.82
CA GLY A 133 8.86 -3.72 -3.94
C GLY A 133 9.10 -5.12 -4.51
N ASP A 134 10.35 -5.55 -4.59
CA ASP A 134 10.73 -6.85 -5.14
C ASP A 134 10.57 -8.01 -4.15
N GLY A 135 10.59 -7.72 -2.85
CA GLY A 135 10.47 -8.73 -1.80
C GLY A 135 11.73 -9.57 -1.66
N ARG A 136 12.91 -9.02 -1.97
CA ARG A 136 14.21 -9.69 -1.85
C ARG A 136 15.15 -8.85 -1.01
N GLU A 137 16.12 -9.49 -0.35
CA GLU A 137 17.14 -8.76 0.39
C GLU A 137 17.99 -7.88 -0.56
N GLY A 138 18.27 -6.66 -0.12
CA GLY A 138 19.03 -5.67 -0.84
C GLY A 138 18.15 -4.71 -1.63
N GLY A 139 18.48 -4.52 -2.92
CA GLY A 139 17.75 -3.63 -3.81
C GLY A 139 18.08 -2.15 -3.68
N GLU A 140 17.55 -1.36 -4.62
CA GLU A 140 17.69 0.09 -4.68
C GLU A 140 16.33 0.74 -4.98
N GLY A 141 16.17 2.01 -4.62
CA GLY A 141 14.93 2.75 -4.82
C GLY A 141 13.75 2.10 -4.10
N GLU A 142 12.67 1.79 -4.83
CA GLU A 142 11.46 1.12 -4.31
C GLU A 142 11.75 -0.31 -3.81
N ASN A 143 12.79 -0.96 -4.32
CA ASN A 143 13.18 -2.32 -3.94
C ASN A 143 14.16 -2.35 -2.76
N LYS A 144 14.58 -1.19 -2.25
CA LYS A 144 15.53 -1.14 -1.13
C LYS A 144 14.88 -1.67 0.14
N ASP A 145 15.60 -2.51 0.88
CA ASP A 145 15.23 -2.89 2.24
C ASP A 145 15.14 -1.65 3.14
N ILE A 146 13.99 -1.44 3.77
CA ILE A 146 13.76 -0.31 4.66
C ILE A 146 13.27 -0.82 6.01
N GLY A 147 13.97 -0.42 7.07
CA GLY A 147 13.72 -0.85 8.44
C GLY A 147 14.00 0.22 9.46
N THR A 148 13.92 -0.16 10.74
CA THR A 148 14.14 0.72 11.88
C THR A 148 15.48 1.45 11.88
N TRP A 149 16.51 0.91 11.22
CA TRP A 149 17.86 1.48 11.14
C TRP A 149 18.04 2.55 10.05
N ASN A 150 17.36 2.42 8.91
CA ASN A 150 17.53 3.32 7.75
C ASN A 150 16.23 4.04 7.34
N LEU A 151 15.17 3.99 8.15
CA LEU A 151 13.86 4.60 7.86
C LEU A 151 13.94 6.10 7.51
N HIS A 152 14.90 6.81 8.10
CA HIS A 152 15.10 8.25 7.87
C HIS A 152 15.64 8.54 6.46
N GLU A 153 16.42 7.61 5.88
CA GLU A 153 17.05 7.75 4.57
C GLU A 153 16.06 7.61 3.41
N ALA A 154 14.92 6.95 3.65
CA ALA A 154 13.93 6.63 2.61
C ALA A 154 13.29 7.87 1.94
N ASN A 155 13.54 9.09 2.43
CA ASN A 155 13.09 10.35 1.81
C ASN A 155 14.10 10.96 0.83
N PHE A 156 15.39 10.66 0.94
CA PHE A 156 16.43 11.49 0.34
C PHE A 156 16.69 11.25 -1.16
N ASN A 157 16.14 10.18 -1.73
CA ASN A 157 16.35 9.86 -3.15
C ASN A 157 15.28 10.43 -4.11
N SER A 158 14.20 11.03 -3.61
CA SER A 158 13.14 11.59 -4.48
C SER A 158 13.35 13.05 -4.89
N ASP A 159 14.37 13.73 -4.34
CA ASP A 159 14.62 15.16 -4.56
C ASP A 159 15.80 15.41 -5.52
N ASN A 160 16.34 14.36 -6.16
CA ASN A 160 17.51 14.45 -7.03
C ASN A 160 17.29 13.89 -8.45
N GLN A 161 16.09 14.07 -9.01
CA GLN A 161 15.81 13.96 -10.45
C GLN A 161 14.91 15.09 -10.93
#